data_AF-A0A0T1SHY1-F1
#
_entry.id   AF-A0A0T1SHY1-F1
#
_cell.length_a   1.000
_cell.length_b   1.000
_cell.length_c   1.000
_cell.angle_alpha   90.00
_cell.angle_beta   90.00
_cell.angle_gamma   90.00
#
_symmetry.space_group_name_H-M   'P 1'
#
loop_
_entity.id
_entity.type
_entity.pdbx_description
1 polymer ?
#
loop_
_entity_poly.entity_id
_entity_poly.type
_entity_poly.pdbx_seq_one_letter_code
_entity_poly.pdbx_strand_id
1 'polypeptide(L)'
;MPGPARPAGPAGSGGERWWRQPGFVVFCLFLMPPVGMVLAWRTRWSPGRKVLATVLSGVWFVAVGTSDSPADKPAVADAKPSRTFPTGFAPYTPPTPTPTPTVRRVVADYAGQNLETASRAAYEAGFRTRSHDATEDDRMQLVDGNWKVCFQEPAAGETVTAEKGRRSRIEFAVVEKSSPCPVRDGAAVVFPKVPDVVGKTFAKGSAELRAVGLTEIRGRSVYTDVDLSARHEDWRICFQDPEAGEDVERPASMSVHLSLARPGLACPSKDYAHLNPDPDRHGTGTGSGSGTGSGTGTGSGSGSGGSDDGGSAYYKNCDAVRAAGRAPIYRGQPGYRSGLDRDNDGKACDWS
;
A
#
# COMPACT_ATOMS: atom_id res chain seq x y z
N MET A 1 -30.80 -28.83 46.74
CA MET A 1 -29.49 -28.62 47.40
C MET A 1 -28.44 -28.32 46.32
N PRO A 2 -28.26 -27.06 45.90
CA PRO A 2 -27.19 -26.70 44.98
C PRO A 2 -25.88 -26.50 45.76
N GLY A 3 -24.83 -27.23 45.37
CA GLY A 3 -23.49 -27.12 45.97
C GLY A 3 -22.80 -25.79 45.62
N PRO A 4 -21.78 -25.37 46.39
CA PRO A 4 -21.19 -24.05 46.27
C PRO A 4 -20.45 -23.87 44.95
N ALA A 5 -20.71 -22.71 44.32
CA ALA A 5 -20.02 -22.24 43.14
C ALA A 5 -18.50 -22.13 43.40
N ARG A 6 -17.71 -22.75 42.53
CA ARG A 6 -16.26 -22.55 42.48
C ARG A 6 -15.98 -21.13 41.94
N PRO A 7 -14.99 -20.39 42.51
CA PRO A 7 -14.59 -19.11 41.96
C PRO A 7 -13.96 -19.31 40.57
N ALA A 8 -14.40 -18.48 39.62
CA ALA A 8 -13.84 -18.39 38.29
C ALA A 8 -12.35 -17.99 38.39
N GLY A 9 -11.45 -18.90 38.01
CA GLY A 9 -10.06 -18.55 37.74
C GLY A 9 -9.98 -17.62 36.52
N PRO A 10 -8.96 -16.74 36.45
CA PRO A 10 -8.83 -15.80 35.35
C PRO A 10 -8.68 -16.57 34.04
N ALA A 11 -9.59 -16.31 33.11
CA ALA A 11 -9.54 -16.83 31.75
C ALA A 11 -8.19 -16.44 31.12
N GLY A 12 -7.41 -17.46 30.76
CA GLY A 12 -6.09 -17.31 30.16
C GLY A 12 -6.17 -16.46 28.89
N SER A 13 -5.55 -15.28 28.97
CA SER A 13 -5.09 -14.52 27.82
C SER A 13 -4.29 -15.45 26.91
N GLY A 14 -4.70 -15.58 25.65
CA GLY A 14 -3.92 -16.22 24.60
C GLY A 14 -2.50 -15.67 24.63
N GLY A 15 -1.54 -16.53 25.00
CA GLY A 15 -0.18 -16.14 25.30
C GLY A 15 0.54 -15.62 24.06
N GLU A 16 0.57 -14.30 23.91
CA GLU A 16 1.73 -13.65 23.28
C GLU A 16 2.96 -14.21 23.98
N ARG A 17 3.81 -14.92 23.23
CA ARG A 17 5.02 -15.55 23.79
C ARG A 17 5.71 -14.54 24.69
N TRP A 18 5.92 -14.86 25.96
CA TRP A 18 6.32 -13.91 27.02
C TRP A 18 7.47 -12.95 26.62
N TRP A 19 8.38 -13.39 25.76
CA TRP A 19 9.49 -12.61 25.19
C TRP A 19 9.08 -11.49 24.21
N ARG A 20 7.82 -11.44 23.77
CA ARG A 20 7.24 -10.39 22.91
C ARG A 20 6.52 -9.30 23.70
N GLN A 21 6.35 -9.48 25.01
CA GLN A 21 5.71 -8.48 25.85
C GLN A 21 6.55 -7.19 25.88
N PRO A 22 5.95 -5.99 25.74
CA PRO A 22 6.69 -4.74 25.70
C PRO A 22 7.61 -4.55 26.92
N GLY A 23 7.16 -4.96 28.11
CA GLY A 23 7.95 -4.90 29.34
C GLY A 23 9.23 -5.76 29.30
N PHE A 24 9.18 -6.94 28.68
CA PHE A 24 10.35 -7.81 28.54
C PHE A 24 11.36 -7.27 27.53
N VAL A 25 10.88 -6.72 26.40
CA VAL A 25 11.76 -6.10 25.39
C VAL A 25 12.47 -4.86 25.96
N VAL A 26 11.76 -4.03 26.75
CA VAL A 26 12.37 -2.88 27.47
C VAL A 26 13.39 -3.36 28.50
N PHE A 27 13.08 -4.41 29.26
CA PHE A 27 14.02 -5.00 30.22
C PHE A 27 15.31 -5.50 29.52
N CYS A 28 15.19 -6.19 28.38
CA CYS A 28 16.35 -6.63 27.59
C CYS A 28 17.13 -5.46 26.97
N LEU A 29 16.47 -4.38 26.56
CA LEU A 29 17.16 -3.15 26.09
C LEU A 29 18.01 -2.51 27.19
N PHE A 30 17.58 -2.61 28.45
CA PHE A 30 18.34 -2.09 29.60
C PHE A 30 19.48 -3.02 30.04
N LEU A 31 19.23 -4.33 30.09
CA LEU A 31 20.18 -5.30 30.66
C LEU A 31 21.20 -5.85 29.65
N MET A 32 20.77 -6.05 28.40
CA MET A 32 21.56 -6.64 27.31
C MET A 32 21.17 -5.99 25.96
N PRO A 33 21.64 -4.75 25.71
CA PRO A 33 21.21 -3.93 24.57
C PRO A 33 21.27 -4.62 23.18
N PRO A 34 22.26 -5.47 22.84
CA PRO A 34 22.28 -6.16 21.56
C PRO A 34 21.11 -7.13 21.38
N VAL A 35 20.73 -7.84 22.45
CA VAL A 35 19.60 -8.77 22.46
C VAL A 35 18.28 -8.00 22.45
N GLY A 36 18.19 -6.90 23.20
CA GLY A 36 17.05 -5.99 23.20
C GLY A 36 16.78 -5.37 21.82
N MET A 37 17.81 -4.95 21.08
CA MET A 37 17.69 -4.40 19.72
C MET A 37 17.16 -5.43 18.72
N VAL A 38 17.68 -6.67 18.74
CA VAL A 38 17.19 -7.75 17.87
C VAL A 38 15.72 -8.09 18.16
N LEU A 39 15.31 -8.05 19.43
CA LEU A 39 13.91 -8.27 19.84
C LEU A 39 12.99 -7.09 19.45
N ALA A 40 13.47 -5.85 19.56
CA ALA A 40 12.74 -4.66 19.15
C ALA A 40 12.49 -4.62 17.62
N TRP A 41 13.43 -5.10 16.81
CA TRP A 41 13.27 -5.20 15.36
C TRP A 41 12.39 -6.38 14.91
N ARG A 42 12.19 -7.39 15.76
CA ARG A 42 11.27 -8.52 15.50
C ARG A 42 9.83 -8.26 15.97
N THR A 43 9.56 -7.11 16.59
CA THR A 43 8.23 -6.71 17.07
C THR A 43 7.72 -5.48 16.31
N ARG A 44 6.43 -5.44 15.96
CA ARG A 44 5.82 -4.35 15.16
C ARG A 44 5.55 -3.10 16.01
N TRP A 45 6.59 -2.38 16.41
CA TRP A 45 6.44 -1.12 17.16
C TRP A 45 6.23 0.07 16.21
N SER A 46 5.37 1.01 16.62
CA SER A 46 5.15 2.29 15.94
C SER A 46 6.45 3.09 15.84
N PRO A 47 6.64 3.92 14.80
CA PRO A 47 7.90 4.64 14.53
C PRO A 47 8.44 5.40 15.76
N GLY A 48 7.58 6.07 16.54
CA GLY A 48 7.98 6.82 17.73
C GLY A 48 8.56 5.97 18.88
N ARG A 49 8.13 4.71 19.02
CA ARG A 49 8.67 3.80 20.06
C ARG A 49 10.03 3.23 19.67
N LYS A 50 10.36 3.20 18.38
CA LYS A 50 11.67 2.78 17.85
C LYS A 50 12.73 3.87 18.08
N VAL A 51 12.35 5.15 17.93
CA VAL A 51 13.23 6.31 18.18
C VAL A 51 13.63 6.41 19.65
N LEU A 52 12.68 6.20 20.58
CA LEU A 52 12.98 6.21 22.01
C LEU A 52 13.97 5.09 22.41
N ALA A 53 13.89 3.92 21.76
CA ALA A 53 14.78 2.79 22.01
C ALA A 53 16.21 3.01 21.52
N THR A 54 16.41 3.70 20.38
CA THR A 54 17.76 4.06 19.89
C THR A 54 18.42 5.13 20.74
N VAL A 55 17.65 6.12 21.23
CA VAL A 55 18.18 7.16 22.13
C VAL A 55 18.63 6.57 23.47
N LEU A 56 17.84 5.67 24.06
CA LEU A 56 18.21 5.01 25.33
C LEU A 56 19.46 4.11 25.20
N SER A 57 19.66 3.45 24.04
CA SER A 57 20.87 2.66 23.77
C SER A 57 22.12 3.53 23.60
N GLY A 58 21.99 4.71 22.98
CA GLY A 58 23.08 5.67 22.84
C GLY A 58 23.62 6.17 24.18
N VAL A 59 22.75 6.36 25.18
CA VAL A 59 23.14 6.80 26.53
C VAL A 59 23.97 5.72 27.26
N TRP A 60 23.74 4.43 27.00
CA TRP A 60 24.51 3.35 27.61
C TRP A 60 25.94 3.24 27.05
N PHE A 61 26.11 3.42 25.74
CA PHE A 61 27.43 3.44 25.10
C PHE A 61 28.31 4.61 25.58
N VAL A 62 27.70 5.74 25.94
CA VAL A 62 28.41 6.88 26.54
C VAL A 62 28.78 6.60 28.00
N ALA A 63 27.95 5.87 28.76
CA ALA A 63 28.18 5.59 30.18
C ALA A 63 29.25 4.51 30.46
N VAL A 64 29.49 3.57 29.54
CA VAL A 64 30.49 2.49 29.71
C VAL A 64 31.84 2.84 29.06
N GLY A 65 31.87 3.81 28.14
CA GLY A 65 33.06 4.20 27.37
C GLY A 65 34.05 5.15 28.06
N THR A 66 33.73 5.72 29.22
CA THR A 66 34.60 6.66 29.94
C THR A 66 35.05 6.09 31.29
N SER A 67 35.87 5.03 31.25
CA SER A 67 36.70 4.63 32.39
C SER A 67 38.12 5.16 32.16
N ASP A 68 38.37 6.43 32.51
CA ASP A 68 39.73 6.94 32.61
C ASP A 68 40.36 6.45 33.92
N SER A 69 41.58 5.89 33.83
CA SER A 69 42.45 5.61 34.99
C SER A 69 43.52 6.70 35.12
N PRO A 70 44.01 6.96 36.35
CA PRO A 70 44.53 8.26 36.73
C PRO A 70 45.99 8.50 36.35
N ALA A 71 46.33 9.78 36.37
CA ALA A 71 47.59 10.38 35.98
C ALA A 71 48.81 10.01 36.85
N ASP A 72 49.96 10.29 36.21
CA ASP A 72 51.29 10.63 36.70
C ASP A 72 52.30 9.55 37.12
N LYS A 73 53.38 9.49 36.33
CA LYS A 73 54.79 9.51 36.80
C LYS A 73 55.70 10.11 35.71
N PRO A 74 56.66 10.99 36.04
CA PRO A 74 57.57 11.56 35.06
C PRO A 74 58.72 10.59 34.77
N ALA A 75 58.97 10.33 33.49
CA ALA A 75 60.15 9.57 33.04
C ALA A 75 61.29 10.53 32.68
N VAL A 76 62.43 10.26 33.32
CA VAL A 76 63.72 10.92 33.17
C VAL A 76 64.26 10.74 31.75
N ALA A 77 64.96 11.76 31.26
CA ALA A 77 65.58 11.81 29.95
C ALA A 77 66.69 10.76 29.79
N ASP A 78 66.59 9.95 28.75
CA ASP A 78 67.71 9.18 28.19
C ASP A 78 68.04 9.69 26.78
N ALA A 79 69.28 10.17 26.63
CA ALA A 79 69.81 10.71 25.39
C ALA A 79 70.09 9.58 24.37
N LYS A 80 69.48 9.69 23.19
CA LYS A 80 69.87 8.91 21.99
C LYS A 80 70.23 9.90 20.87
N PRO A 81 71.33 9.69 20.12
CA PRO A 81 71.88 10.73 19.26
C PRO A 81 70.94 11.02 18.08
N SER A 82 70.64 12.30 17.90
CA SER A 82 69.96 12.82 16.71
C SER A 82 70.83 12.59 15.48
N ARG A 83 70.28 11.88 14.49
CA ARG A 83 70.77 11.99 13.12
C ARG A 83 70.32 13.34 12.58
N THR A 84 71.29 14.21 12.33
CA THR A 84 71.12 15.47 11.62
C THR A 84 70.60 15.19 10.22
N PHE A 85 69.32 15.45 9.97
CA PHE A 85 68.81 15.62 8.61
C PHE A 85 69.19 17.02 8.13
N PRO A 86 69.66 17.18 6.88
CA PRO A 86 69.99 18.50 6.37
C PRO A 86 68.72 19.36 6.31
N THR A 87 68.73 20.44 7.05
CA THR A 87 67.75 21.54 7.00
C THR A 87 67.93 22.27 5.67
N GLY A 88 67.27 21.73 4.64
CA GLY A 88 67.30 22.27 3.29
C GLY A 88 65.98 22.06 2.55
N PHE A 89 64.84 22.25 3.24
CA PHE A 89 63.57 22.40 2.55
C PHE A 89 63.20 23.89 2.57
N ALA A 90 63.35 24.54 1.42
CA ALA A 90 62.71 25.81 1.17
C ALA A 90 61.20 25.67 1.42
N PRO A 91 60.52 26.66 2.02
CA PRO A 91 59.08 26.61 2.21
C PRO A 91 58.40 26.37 0.86
N TYR A 92 57.70 25.25 0.71
CA TYR A 92 56.89 24.97 -0.46
C TYR A 92 55.79 26.04 -0.52
N THR A 93 55.93 26.95 -1.47
CA THR A 93 54.88 27.92 -1.77
C THR A 93 53.99 27.24 -2.81
N PRO A 94 52.76 26.80 -2.48
CA PRO A 94 51.90 26.19 -3.47
C PRO A 94 51.69 27.18 -4.63
N PRO A 95 51.76 26.73 -5.90
CA PRO A 95 51.53 27.60 -7.02
C PRO A 95 50.13 28.22 -6.92
N THR A 96 50.02 29.51 -7.25
CA THR A 96 48.72 30.20 -7.34
C THR A 96 47.84 29.47 -8.36
N PRO A 97 46.63 29.01 -7.99
CA PRO A 97 45.78 28.28 -8.93
C PRO A 97 45.39 29.19 -10.09
N THR A 98 45.69 28.74 -11.31
CA THR A 98 45.24 29.42 -12.53
C THR A 98 43.71 29.24 -12.65
N PRO A 99 42.93 30.31 -12.92
CA PRO A 99 41.48 30.19 -13.03
C PRO A 99 41.09 29.28 -14.20
N THR A 100 40.29 28.25 -13.91
CA THR A 100 39.75 27.32 -14.92
C THR A 100 38.69 28.04 -15.78
N PRO A 101 38.69 27.89 -17.11
CA PRO A 101 37.64 28.47 -17.96
C PRO A 101 36.27 27.94 -17.56
N THR A 102 35.24 28.80 -17.61
CA THR A 102 33.84 28.43 -17.32
C THR A 102 33.02 28.31 -18.59
N VAL A 103 31.93 27.53 -18.53
CA VAL A 103 30.98 27.30 -19.60
C VAL A 103 29.58 27.62 -19.08
N ARG A 104 28.81 28.39 -19.85
CA ARG A 104 27.41 28.72 -19.58
C ARG A 104 26.50 27.83 -20.40
N ARG A 105 25.42 27.33 -19.80
CA ARG A 105 24.44 26.43 -20.43
C ARG A 105 23.04 26.89 -20.10
N VAL A 106 22.16 26.99 -21.09
CA VAL A 106 20.74 27.22 -20.87
C VAL A 106 20.07 25.87 -20.60
N VAL A 107 19.27 25.80 -19.55
CA VAL A 107 18.56 24.58 -19.14
C VAL A 107 17.32 24.39 -20.02
N ALA A 108 17.17 23.22 -20.62
CA ALA A 108 15.99 22.87 -21.42
C ALA A 108 14.79 22.52 -20.51
N ASP A 109 13.59 22.52 -21.09
CA ASP A 109 12.38 22.06 -20.42
C ASP A 109 12.21 20.53 -20.60
N TYR A 110 12.20 19.82 -19.49
CA TYR A 110 12.02 18.38 -19.40
C TYR A 110 10.67 17.99 -18.78
N ALA A 111 9.83 18.96 -18.38
CA ALA A 111 8.55 18.68 -17.78
C ALA A 111 7.63 17.90 -18.75
N GLY A 112 6.92 16.91 -18.21
CA GLY A 112 6.04 16.01 -18.97
C GLY A 112 6.76 14.88 -19.71
N GLN A 113 8.10 14.91 -19.81
CA GLN A 113 8.86 13.84 -20.46
C GLN A 113 9.00 12.62 -19.55
N ASN A 114 9.31 11.47 -20.17
CA ASN A 114 9.70 10.27 -19.46
C ASN A 114 11.09 10.45 -18.81
N LEU A 115 11.27 10.00 -17.56
CA LEU A 115 12.51 10.21 -16.80
C LEU A 115 13.76 9.63 -17.50
N GLU A 116 13.68 8.46 -18.12
CA GLU A 116 14.81 7.86 -18.83
C GLU A 116 15.25 8.75 -20.01
N THR A 117 14.28 9.27 -20.76
CA THR A 117 14.53 10.16 -21.91
C THR A 117 15.06 11.51 -21.46
N ALA A 118 14.44 12.11 -20.44
CA ALA A 118 14.87 13.38 -19.86
C ALA A 118 16.29 13.28 -19.27
N SER A 119 16.59 12.19 -18.56
CA SER A 119 17.90 11.97 -17.96
C SER A 119 18.99 11.84 -19.00
N ARG A 120 18.74 11.10 -20.09
CA ARG A 120 19.69 10.99 -21.21
C ARG A 120 19.92 12.35 -21.87
N ALA A 121 18.86 13.09 -22.18
CA ALA A 121 18.96 14.40 -22.82
C ALA A 121 19.68 15.43 -21.93
N ALA A 122 19.42 15.43 -20.62
CA ALA A 122 20.15 16.26 -19.65
C ALA A 122 21.63 15.86 -19.55
N TYR A 123 21.93 14.56 -19.57
CA TYR A 123 23.30 14.06 -19.57
C TYR A 123 24.06 14.54 -20.81
N GLU A 124 23.46 14.45 -22.00
CA GLU A 124 24.04 14.94 -23.26
C GLU A 124 24.23 16.46 -23.27
N ALA A 125 23.32 17.21 -22.63
CA ALA A 125 23.45 18.65 -22.42
C ALA A 125 24.53 19.05 -21.40
N GLY A 126 25.22 18.08 -20.78
CA GLY A 126 26.32 18.32 -19.86
C GLY A 126 25.91 18.45 -18.40
N PHE A 127 24.75 17.91 -18.02
CA PHE A 127 24.30 17.82 -16.64
C PHE A 127 24.56 16.42 -16.05
N ARG A 128 24.56 16.34 -14.72
CA ARG A 128 24.43 15.10 -13.95
C ARG A 128 23.03 15.08 -13.35
N THR A 129 22.33 13.98 -13.50
CA THR A 129 20.92 13.87 -13.11
C THR A 129 20.78 13.28 -11.71
N ARG A 130 19.75 13.74 -10.99
CA ARG A 130 19.18 13.07 -9.83
C ARG A 130 17.67 13.13 -9.96
N SER A 131 16.98 12.21 -9.30
CA SER A 131 15.53 12.21 -9.28
C SER A 131 14.98 11.69 -7.96
N HIS A 132 13.79 12.14 -7.62
CA HIS A 132 13.00 11.73 -6.46
C HIS A 132 11.51 11.69 -6.82
N ASP A 133 10.70 10.99 -6.03
CA ASP A 133 9.25 11.03 -6.21
C ASP A 133 8.72 12.41 -5.80
N ALA A 134 7.95 13.05 -6.69
CA ALA A 134 7.37 14.36 -6.46
C ALA A 134 6.20 14.33 -5.45
N THR A 135 5.71 13.14 -5.12
CA THR A 135 4.62 12.98 -4.14
C THR A 135 5.15 12.97 -2.70
N GLU A 136 4.24 13.11 -1.75
CA GLU A 136 4.56 12.98 -0.32
C GLU A 136 4.99 11.56 0.11
N ASP A 137 4.84 10.57 -0.77
CA ASP A 137 5.12 9.15 -0.47
C ASP A 137 6.61 8.79 -0.61
N ASP A 138 7.41 9.64 -1.29
CA ASP A 138 8.85 9.43 -1.55
C ASP A 138 9.17 8.00 -2.06
N ARG A 139 8.43 7.53 -3.06
CA ARG A 139 8.55 6.14 -3.54
C ARG A 139 9.89 5.90 -4.24
N MET A 140 10.37 4.66 -4.11
CA MET A 140 11.62 4.23 -4.74
C MET A 140 11.45 4.05 -6.26
N GLN A 141 12.32 4.71 -7.03
CA GLN A 141 12.36 4.63 -8.48
C GLN A 141 13.22 3.44 -8.94
N LEU A 142 12.60 2.31 -9.26
CA LEU A 142 13.31 1.11 -9.70
C LEU A 142 13.64 1.08 -11.20
N VAL A 143 12.77 1.68 -12.03
CA VAL A 143 12.88 1.66 -13.50
C VAL A 143 12.48 3.02 -14.04
N ASP A 144 13.44 3.84 -14.47
CA ASP A 144 13.23 5.22 -14.94
C ASP A 144 12.14 5.35 -16.03
N GLY A 145 12.02 4.35 -16.90
CA GLY A 145 10.99 4.29 -17.94
C GLY A 145 9.53 4.30 -17.43
N ASN A 146 9.31 4.01 -16.14
CA ASN A 146 7.98 4.05 -15.51
C ASN A 146 7.65 5.41 -14.90
N TRP A 147 8.54 6.39 -15.00
CA TRP A 147 8.41 7.70 -14.37
C TRP A 147 8.29 8.84 -15.38
N LYS A 148 7.62 9.90 -14.97
CA LYS A 148 7.40 11.13 -15.73
C LYS A 148 7.86 12.32 -14.90
N VAL A 149 8.62 13.22 -15.53
CA VAL A 149 9.10 14.46 -14.90
C VAL A 149 7.94 15.43 -14.73
N CYS A 150 7.74 15.91 -13.51
CA CYS A 150 6.76 16.95 -13.19
C CYS A 150 7.44 18.29 -12.94
N PHE A 151 8.55 18.27 -12.21
CA PHE A 151 9.34 19.46 -11.91
C PHE A 151 10.82 19.19 -12.13
N GLN A 152 11.56 20.26 -12.36
CA GLN A 152 13.00 20.22 -12.51
C GLN A 152 13.64 21.39 -11.78
N GLU A 153 14.86 21.16 -11.31
CA GLU A 153 15.73 22.20 -10.80
C GLU A 153 17.16 21.97 -11.32
N PRO A 154 17.81 22.95 -11.99
CA PRO A 154 17.37 24.33 -12.20
C PRO A 154 16.19 24.46 -13.18
N ALA A 155 15.50 25.60 -13.12
CA ALA A 155 14.28 25.81 -13.89
C ALA A 155 14.59 25.90 -15.40
N ALA A 156 13.61 25.55 -16.24
CA ALA A 156 13.73 25.70 -17.68
C ALA A 156 14.04 27.17 -18.06
N GLY A 157 14.97 27.37 -18.98
CA GLY A 157 15.45 28.69 -19.40
C GLY A 157 16.53 29.30 -18.49
N GLU A 158 16.81 28.72 -17.33
CA GLU A 158 17.87 29.21 -16.45
C GLU A 158 19.27 28.98 -17.07
N THR A 159 20.20 29.90 -16.81
CA THR A 159 21.59 29.77 -17.28
C THR A 159 22.49 29.29 -16.15
N VAL A 160 23.00 28.07 -16.29
CA VAL A 160 23.92 27.46 -15.33
C VAL A 160 25.36 27.66 -15.80
N THR A 161 26.23 28.08 -14.90
CA THR A 161 27.66 28.24 -15.17
C THR A 161 28.45 27.14 -14.45
N ALA A 162 29.31 26.43 -15.16
CA ALA A 162 30.19 25.39 -14.61
C ALA A 162 31.62 25.57 -15.10
N GLU A 163 32.59 25.07 -14.34
CA GLU A 163 33.95 24.93 -14.84
C GLU A 163 33.97 24.01 -16.07
N LYS A 164 34.80 24.33 -17.06
CA LYS A 164 34.97 23.53 -18.27
C LYS A 164 35.42 22.12 -17.88
N GLY A 165 34.64 21.12 -18.29
CA GLY A 165 34.87 19.71 -17.96
C GLY A 165 34.09 19.22 -16.71
N ARG A 166 33.48 20.10 -15.93
CA ARG A 166 32.53 19.73 -14.87
C ARG A 166 31.09 19.81 -15.37
N ARG A 167 30.26 18.92 -14.84
CA ARG A 167 28.81 18.87 -15.10
C ARG A 167 28.04 19.43 -13.93
N SER A 168 27.11 20.33 -14.21
CA SER A 168 26.18 20.84 -13.20
C SER A 168 25.12 19.79 -12.86
N ARG A 169 24.56 19.87 -11.65
CA ARG A 169 23.44 19.01 -11.26
C ARG A 169 22.14 19.54 -11.86
N ILE A 170 21.28 18.63 -12.29
CA ILE A 170 19.85 18.84 -12.46
C ILE A 170 19.12 17.76 -11.66
N GLU A 171 18.06 18.15 -10.96
CA GLU A 171 17.20 17.31 -10.15
C GLU A 171 15.81 17.28 -10.77
N PHE A 172 15.23 16.08 -10.88
CA PHE A 172 13.91 15.85 -11.42
C PHE A 172 12.98 15.30 -10.34
N ALA A 173 11.91 16.03 -10.05
CA ALA A 173 10.81 15.49 -9.26
C ALA A 173 9.84 14.78 -10.22
N VAL A 174 9.63 13.48 -10.00
CA VAL A 174 8.91 12.61 -10.93
C VAL A 174 7.69 11.95 -10.29
N VAL A 175 6.72 11.54 -11.11
CA VAL A 175 5.61 10.68 -10.68
C VAL A 175 5.55 9.43 -11.55
N GLU A 176 4.84 8.41 -11.08
CA GLU A 176 4.48 7.26 -11.92
C GLU A 176 3.80 7.74 -13.20
N LYS A 177 4.14 7.14 -14.34
CA LYS A 177 3.82 7.63 -15.69
C LYS A 177 2.34 8.03 -15.87
N SER A 178 1.40 7.23 -15.34
CA SER A 178 -0.05 7.47 -15.43
C SER A 178 -0.61 8.46 -14.40
N SER A 179 0.14 8.78 -13.34
CA SER A 179 -0.31 9.68 -12.30
C SER A 179 -0.25 11.14 -12.76
N PRO A 180 -1.21 11.99 -12.36
CA PRO A 180 -1.09 13.43 -12.57
C PRO A 180 0.06 14.01 -11.74
N CYS A 181 0.63 15.12 -12.23
CA CYS A 181 1.62 15.85 -11.45
C CYS A 181 0.93 16.54 -10.26
N PRO A 182 1.52 16.51 -9.06
CA PRO A 182 0.98 17.25 -7.93
C PRO A 182 1.10 18.76 -8.19
N VAL A 183 0.48 19.58 -7.35
CA VAL A 183 0.50 21.05 -7.51
C VAL A 183 1.89 21.66 -7.27
N ARG A 184 2.72 20.97 -6.48
CA ARG A 184 4.12 21.30 -6.20
C ARG A 184 4.85 20.03 -5.76
N ASP A 185 6.17 20.08 -5.76
CA ASP A 185 7.01 19.00 -5.22
C ASP A 185 6.72 18.73 -3.74
N GLY A 186 6.68 17.46 -3.36
CA GLY A 186 6.30 16.94 -2.04
C GLY A 186 4.83 17.13 -1.67
N ALA A 187 3.94 17.36 -2.63
CA ALA A 187 2.49 17.45 -2.38
C ALA A 187 1.75 16.17 -2.79
N ALA A 188 0.60 15.94 -2.16
CA ALA A 188 -0.30 14.85 -2.55
C ALA A 188 -0.79 15.01 -3.99
N VAL A 189 -0.92 13.88 -4.69
CA VAL A 189 -1.51 13.83 -6.02
C VAL A 189 -3.03 13.88 -5.89
N VAL A 190 -3.66 14.81 -6.61
CA VAL A 190 -5.13 14.88 -6.67
C VAL A 190 -5.59 14.04 -7.86
N PHE A 191 -6.20 12.89 -7.56
CA PHE A 191 -6.75 12.02 -8.58
C PHE A 191 -8.16 12.48 -9.00
N PRO A 192 -8.55 12.29 -10.27
CA PRO A 192 -9.94 12.44 -10.69
C PRO A 192 -10.83 11.47 -9.90
N LYS A 193 -12.05 11.90 -9.59
CA LYS A 193 -13.04 11.03 -8.94
C LYS A 193 -13.82 10.20 -9.94
N VAL A 194 -14.23 9.00 -9.55
CA VAL A 194 -15.16 8.15 -10.31
C VAL A 194 -16.51 8.87 -10.43
N PRO A 195 -17.01 9.13 -11.65
CA PRO A 195 -18.33 9.72 -11.87
C PRO A 195 -19.46 8.83 -11.34
N ASP A 196 -20.55 9.46 -10.88
CA ASP A 196 -21.81 8.77 -10.59
C ASP A 196 -22.59 8.55 -11.90
N VAL A 197 -22.69 7.29 -12.30
CA VAL A 197 -23.40 6.86 -13.50
C VAL A 197 -24.66 6.05 -13.17
N VAL A 198 -25.01 5.89 -11.89
CA VAL A 198 -26.22 5.18 -11.47
C VAL A 198 -27.46 5.89 -12.02
N GLY A 199 -28.43 5.12 -12.51
CA GLY A 199 -29.66 5.63 -13.12
C GLY A 199 -29.53 6.01 -14.60
N LYS A 200 -28.31 6.15 -15.15
CA LYS A 200 -28.07 6.36 -16.59
C LYS A 200 -28.22 5.05 -17.37
N THR A 201 -28.21 5.13 -18.69
CA THR A 201 -28.10 3.92 -19.53
C THR A 201 -26.65 3.45 -19.60
N PHE A 202 -26.41 2.17 -19.88
CA PHE A 202 -25.06 1.63 -20.04
C PHE A 202 -24.24 2.43 -21.05
N ALA A 203 -24.82 2.79 -22.21
CA ALA A 203 -24.14 3.61 -23.21
C ALA A 203 -23.68 4.98 -22.68
N LYS A 204 -24.59 5.70 -21.99
CA LYS A 204 -24.31 7.04 -21.46
C LYS A 204 -23.31 6.99 -20.30
N GLY A 205 -23.52 6.08 -19.34
CA GLY A 205 -22.62 5.90 -18.21
C GLY A 205 -21.22 5.49 -18.65
N SER A 206 -21.12 4.55 -19.60
CA SER A 206 -19.82 4.11 -20.12
C SER A 206 -19.07 5.23 -20.86
N ALA A 207 -19.78 6.13 -21.54
CA ALA A 207 -19.15 7.29 -22.18
C ALA A 207 -18.55 8.27 -21.15
N GLU A 208 -19.26 8.52 -20.04
CA GLU A 208 -18.78 9.38 -18.96
C GLU A 208 -17.58 8.78 -18.22
N LEU A 209 -17.60 7.48 -17.94
CA LEU A 209 -16.46 6.77 -17.33
C LEU A 209 -15.22 6.81 -18.24
N ARG A 210 -15.39 6.63 -19.56
CA ARG A 210 -14.29 6.73 -20.52
C ARG A 210 -13.69 8.13 -20.58
N ALA A 211 -14.48 9.18 -20.35
CA ALA A 211 -13.98 10.56 -20.32
C ALA A 211 -12.98 10.83 -19.19
N VAL A 212 -13.04 10.06 -18.10
CA VAL A 212 -12.05 10.10 -17.00
C VAL A 212 -10.96 9.03 -17.12
N GLY A 213 -10.88 8.34 -18.27
CA GLY A 213 -9.84 7.35 -18.56
C GLY A 213 -10.15 5.91 -18.13
N LEU A 214 -11.34 5.63 -17.57
CA LEU A 214 -11.76 4.28 -17.22
C LEU A 214 -12.25 3.56 -18.48
N THR A 215 -11.42 2.71 -19.06
CA THR A 215 -11.68 2.06 -20.36
C THR A 215 -12.19 0.63 -20.26
N GLU A 216 -11.79 -0.12 -19.22
CA GLU A 216 -12.23 -1.49 -18.99
C GLU A 216 -13.57 -1.50 -18.25
N ILE A 217 -14.67 -1.39 -18.99
CA ILE A 217 -16.03 -1.31 -18.45
C ILE A 217 -16.82 -2.56 -18.84
N ARG A 218 -17.39 -3.25 -17.85
CA ARG A 218 -18.13 -4.50 -18.02
C ARG A 218 -19.57 -4.35 -17.52
N GLY A 219 -20.53 -4.60 -18.40
CA GLY A 219 -21.93 -4.73 -18.04
C GLY A 219 -22.23 -6.12 -17.49
N ARG A 220 -23.14 -6.20 -16.51
CA ARG A 220 -23.75 -7.45 -16.01
C ARG A 220 -25.23 -7.25 -15.77
N SER A 221 -26.02 -8.32 -15.79
CA SER A 221 -27.39 -8.23 -15.29
C SER A 221 -27.38 -8.04 -13.77
N VAL A 222 -28.23 -7.15 -13.27
CA VAL A 222 -28.48 -6.98 -11.83
C VAL A 222 -29.25 -8.16 -11.24
N TYR A 223 -29.92 -8.94 -12.10
CA TYR A 223 -30.63 -10.14 -11.72
C TYR A 223 -29.83 -11.37 -12.10
N THR A 224 -29.64 -12.31 -11.16
CA THR A 224 -28.88 -13.54 -11.37
C THR A 224 -29.57 -14.53 -12.30
N ASP A 225 -30.90 -14.45 -12.40
CA ASP A 225 -31.76 -15.29 -13.23
C ASP A 225 -32.15 -14.63 -14.57
N VAL A 226 -31.54 -13.51 -14.91
CA VAL A 226 -31.74 -12.82 -16.20
C VAL A 226 -30.41 -12.68 -16.90
N ASP A 227 -30.32 -13.21 -18.10
CA ASP A 227 -29.13 -13.05 -18.93
C ASP A 227 -28.98 -11.61 -19.44
N LEU A 228 -27.73 -11.16 -19.51
CA LEU A 228 -27.41 -9.89 -20.14
C LEU A 228 -27.56 -10.01 -21.66
N SER A 229 -28.44 -9.21 -22.24
CA SER A 229 -28.61 -9.16 -23.70
C SER A 229 -27.36 -8.61 -24.38
N ALA A 230 -27.06 -9.07 -25.61
CA ALA A 230 -26.02 -8.47 -26.45
C ALA A 230 -26.31 -6.99 -26.80
N ARG A 231 -27.57 -6.54 -26.68
CA ARG A 231 -27.99 -5.14 -26.90
C ARG A 231 -28.39 -4.47 -25.59
N HIS A 232 -27.48 -4.43 -24.62
CA HIS A 232 -27.74 -3.86 -23.29
C HIS A 232 -27.41 -2.36 -23.16
N GLU A 233 -27.10 -1.69 -24.27
CA GLU A 233 -26.68 -0.28 -24.31
C GLU A 233 -27.73 0.69 -23.73
N ASP A 234 -29.01 0.34 -23.85
CA ASP A 234 -30.16 1.10 -23.34
C ASP A 234 -30.60 0.66 -21.94
N TRP A 235 -29.99 -0.37 -21.36
CA TRP A 235 -30.33 -0.86 -20.02
C TRP A 235 -29.87 0.14 -18.96
N ARG A 236 -30.67 0.28 -17.90
CA ARG A 236 -30.41 1.21 -16.79
C ARG A 236 -29.34 0.64 -15.86
N ILE A 237 -28.37 1.46 -15.48
CA ILE A 237 -27.39 1.15 -14.44
C ILE A 237 -28.07 1.27 -13.08
N CYS A 238 -28.03 0.19 -12.30
CA CYS A 238 -28.57 0.13 -10.94
C CYS A 238 -27.48 0.22 -9.87
N PHE A 239 -26.32 -0.41 -10.14
CA PHE A 239 -25.16 -0.36 -9.27
C PHE A 239 -23.89 -0.18 -10.10
N GLN A 240 -22.92 0.50 -9.52
CA GLN A 240 -21.58 0.67 -10.08
C GLN A 240 -20.53 0.23 -9.06
N ASP A 241 -19.45 -0.35 -9.56
CA ASP A 241 -18.25 -0.70 -8.80
C ASP A 241 -17.04 -0.36 -9.69
N PRO A 242 -16.14 0.57 -9.32
CA PRO A 242 -16.02 1.29 -8.04
C PRO A 242 -17.17 2.28 -7.75
N GLU A 243 -17.37 2.59 -6.47
CA GLU A 243 -18.39 3.53 -6.03
C GLU A 243 -18.09 4.96 -6.54
N ALA A 244 -19.16 5.76 -6.70
CA ALA A 244 -19.01 7.14 -7.11
C ALA A 244 -18.21 7.94 -6.06
N GLY A 245 -17.28 8.79 -6.52
CA GLY A 245 -16.44 9.60 -5.63
C GLY A 245 -15.14 8.91 -5.16
N GLU A 246 -14.90 7.65 -5.53
CA GLU A 246 -13.60 7.00 -5.33
C GLU A 246 -12.50 7.62 -6.22
N ASP A 247 -11.24 7.50 -5.80
CA ASP A 247 -10.09 8.04 -6.55
C ASP A 247 -9.70 7.14 -7.74
N VAL A 248 -9.49 7.75 -8.90
CA VAL A 248 -8.99 7.08 -10.10
C VAL A 248 -7.46 7.15 -10.11
N GLU A 249 -6.83 6.32 -9.28
CA GLU A 249 -5.36 6.33 -9.12
C GLU A 249 -4.61 5.75 -10.32
N ARG A 250 -5.14 4.63 -10.87
CA ARG A 250 -4.53 3.88 -11.97
C ARG A 250 -5.60 3.46 -12.98
N PRO A 251 -6.13 4.41 -13.78
CA PRO A 251 -7.28 4.17 -14.65
C PRO A 251 -7.08 2.98 -15.60
N ALA A 252 -5.86 2.77 -16.10
CA ALA A 252 -5.52 1.68 -17.02
C ALA A 252 -5.62 0.27 -16.39
N SER A 253 -5.57 0.16 -15.06
CA SER A 253 -5.67 -1.12 -14.34
C SER A 253 -7.00 -1.31 -13.63
N MET A 254 -7.86 -0.29 -13.62
CA MET A 254 -9.16 -0.35 -12.95
C MET A 254 -10.20 -0.94 -13.90
N SER A 255 -10.92 -1.95 -13.43
CA SER A 255 -12.07 -2.52 -14.14
C SER A 255 -13.37 -2.05 -13.51
N VAL A 256 -14.23 -1.39 -14.28
CA VAL A 256 -15.55 -0.93 -13.83
C VAL A 256 -16.59 -1.99 -14.13
N HIS A 257 -17.40 -2.35 -13.14
CA HIS A 257 -18.53 -3.26 -13.27
C HIS A 257 -19.83 -2.48 -13.07
N LEU A 258 -20.74 -2.59 -14.04
CA LEU A 258 -22.04 -1.92 -14.01
C LEU A 258 -23.14 -2.98 -14.02
N SER A 259 -23.98 -2.97 -13.00
CA SER A 259 -25.11 -3.90 -12.86
C SER A 259 -26.37 -3.27 -13.44
N LEU A 260 -26.98 -3.95 -14.40
CA LEU A 260 -27.95 -3.38 -15.33
C LEU A 260 -29.34 -4.01 -15.17
N ALA A 261 -30.37 -3.18 -15.17
CA ALA A 261 -31.77 -3.60 -15.31
C ALA A 261 -32.26 -3.30 -16.72
N ARG A 262 -32.89 -4.31 -17.35
CA ARG A 262 -33.53 -4.15 -18.65
C ARG A 262 -34.65 -3.10 -18.59
N PRO A 263 -34.97 -2.43 -19.71
CA PRO A 263 -36.11 -1.52 -19.78
C PRO A 263 -37.40 -2.18 -19.25
N GLY A 264 -38.11 -1.46 -18.37
CA GLY A 264 -39.34 -1.94 -17.74
C GLY A 264 -39.15 -2.73 -16.44
N LEU A 265 -37.93 -3.08 -16.05
CA LEU A 265 -37.64 -3.59 -14.69
C LEU A 265 -37.13 -2.46 -13.79
N ALA A 266 -37.53 -2.50 -12.52
CA ALA A 266 -37.00 -1.60 -11.50
C ALA A 266 -35.59 -2.04 -11.07
N CYS A 267 -34.80 -1.12 -10.53
CA CYS A 267 -33.57 -1.51 -9.86
C CYS A 267 -33.92 -2.17 -8.52
N PRO A 268 -33.39 -3.36 -8.23
CA PRO A 268 -33.57 -3.99 -6.93
C PRO A 268 -32.82 -3.21 -5.84
N SER A 269 -33.09 -3.50 -4.56
CA SER A 269 -32.43 -2.84 -3.42
C SER A 269 -30.98 -3.30 -3.20
N LYS A 270 -30.58 -4.41 -3.82
CA LYS A 270 -29.23 -4.98 -3.77
C LYS A 270 -28.87 -5.57 -5.12
N ASP A 271 -27.58 -5.57 -5.43
CA ASP A 271 -27.08 -6.27 -6.60
C ASP A 271 -27.28 -7.79 -6.47
N TYR A 272 -27.27 -8.50 -7.59
CA TYR A 272 -27.50 -9.95 -7.68
C TYR A 272 -28.85 -10.39 -7.10
N ALA A 273 -29.89 -9.60 -7.35
CA ALA A 273 -31.24 -9.99 -6.96
C ALA A 273 -31.74 -11.16 -7.80
N HIS A 274 -32.76 -11.86 -7.31
CA HIS A 274 -33.53 -12.80 -8.14
C HIS A 274 -34.81 -12.11 -8.56
N LEU A 275 -35.10 -12.07 -9.86
CA LEU A 275 -36.35 -11.52 -10.38
C LEU A 275 -37.52 -12.46 -10.10
N ASN A 276 -37.30 -13.77 -10.25
CA ASN A 276 -38.28 -14.81 -10.00
C ASN A 276 -37.85 -15.62 -8.76
N PRO A 277 -38.14 -15.15 -7.53
CA PRO A 277 -37.88 -15.95 -6.34
C PRO A 277 -38.75 -17.21 -6.36
N ASP A 278 -38.15 -18.35 -6.03
CA ASP A 278 -38.81 -19.65 -5.98
C ASP A 278 -39.98 -19.60 -4.96
N PRO A 279 -41.23 -19.91 -5.35
CA PRO A 279 -42.41 -19.78 -4.49
C PRO A 279 -42.31 -20.60 -3.18
N ASP A 280 -41.47 -21.64 -3.14
CA ASP A 280 -41.38 -22.57 -2.02
C ASP A 280 -40.46 -22.11 -0.87
N ARG A 281 -39.86 -20.92 -0.94
CA ARG A 281 -39.00 -20.38 0.14
C ARG A 281 -39.67 -19.36 1.08
N HIS A 282 -40.99 -19.35 1.17
CA HIS A 282 -41.68 -18.66 2.25
C HIS A 282 -41.90 -19.58 3.46
N GLY A 283 -40.93 -19.56 4.38
CA GLY A 283 -41.08 -20.22 5.67
C GLY A 283 -40.11 -19.68 6.71
N THR A 284 -40.43 -18.54 7.31
CA THR A 284 -40.20 -18.25 8.74
C THR A 284 -40.77 -16.87 9.11
N GLY A 285 -42.10 -16.78 9.06
CA GLY A 285 -42.85 -15.89 9.94
C GLY A 285 -43.30 -16.72 11.15
N THR A 286 -42.71 -16.45 12.30
CA THR A 286 -42.99 -17.10 13.60
C THR A 286 -44.47 -17.03 13.96
N GLY A 287 -45.09 -18.17 14.33
CA GLY A 287 -46.46 -18.19 14.87
C GLY A 287 -47.04 -19.60 15.12
N SER A 288 -46.73 -20.14 16.29
CA SER A 288 -47.38 -21.23 17.06
C SER A 288 -48.53 -22.05 16.45
N GLY A 289 -48.38 -23.37 16.48
CA GLY A 289 -49.47 -24.33 16.38
C GLY A 289 -49.01 -25.76 16.68
N SER A 290 -49.27 -26.22 17.90
CA SER A 290 -49.00 -27.59 18.39
C SER A 290 -49.68 -28.66 17.53
N GLY A 291 -48.99 -29.76 17.27
CA GLY A 291 -49.56 -30.94 16.62
C GLY A 291 -48.63 -32.15 16.68
N THR A 292 -48.85 -33.00 17.67
CA THR A 292 -48.22 -34.31 17.88
C THR A 292 -48.60 -35.29 16.76
N GLY A 293 -47.66 -36.09 16.27
CA GLY A 293 -47.95 -37.21 15.37
C GLY A 293 -46.72 -38.03 15.00
N SER A 294 -46.54 -39.15 15.70
CA SER A 294 -45.54 -40.19 15.40
C SER A 294 -45.82 -40.90 14.08
N GLY A 295 -44.76 -41.20 13.32
CA GLY A 295 -44.82 -42.05 12.13
C GLY A 295 -43.43 -42.51 11.69
N THR A 296 -43.06 -43.71 12.12
CA THR A 296 -41.90 -44.48 11.67
C THR A 296 -41.97 -44.79 10.18
N GLY A 297 -40.84 -44.59 9.47
CA GLY A 297 -40.66 -45.02 8.07
C GLY A 297 -39.19 -45.02 7.70
N THR A 298 -38.54 -46.16 7.87
CA THR A 298 -37.16 -46.44 7.46
C THR A 298 -37.09 -46.49 5.94
N GLY A 299 -36.22 -45.67 5.34
CA GLY A 299 -35.92 -45.70 3.91
C GLY A 299 -34.50 -45.19 3.67
N SER A 300 -33.53 -46.11 3.66
CA SER A 300 -32.16 -45.83 3.25
C SER A 300 -32.11 -45.59 1.74
N GLY A 301 -31.71 -44.39 1.35
CA GLY A 301 -31.39 -44.03 -0.04
C GLY A 301 -30.29 -42.97 -0.03
N SER A 302 -29.07 -43.40 -0.33
CA SER A 302 -27.90 -42.55 -0.47
C SER A 302 -28.10 -41.51 -1.57
N GLY A 303 -27.83 -40.25 -1.25
CA GLY A 303 -27.78 -39.14 -2.20
C GLY A 303 -27.07 -37.96 -1.55
N SER A 304 -25.77 -37.87 -1.76
CA SER A 304 -24.94 -36.71 -1.43
C SER A 304 -25.53 -35.45 -2.07
N GLY A 305 -25.90 -34.48 -1.25
CA GLY A 305 -26.45 -33.21 -1.70
C GLY A 305 -26.54 -32.26 -0.52
N GLY A 306 -25.37 -31.82 -0.04
CA GLY A 306 -25.25 -30.74 0.92
C GLY A 306 -25.94 -29.51 0.33
N SER A 307 -27.20 -29.34 0.71
CA SER A 307 -28.06 -28.26 0.26
C SER A 307 -27.71 -27.08 1.14
N ASP A 308 -26.67 -26.36 0.70
CA ASP A 308 -26.25 -25.12 1.30
C ASP A 308 -27.39 -24.11 1.19
N ASP A 309 -27.97 -23.80 2.35
CA ASP A 309 -28.85 -22.67 2.59
C ASP A 309 -28.21 -21.40 2.03
N GLY A 310 -28.62 -21.03 0.81
CA GLY A 310 -28.25 -19.82 0.09
C GLY A 310 -28.89 -18.55 0.68
N GLY A 311 -28.88 -18.41 2.00
CA GLY A 311 -29.03 -17.11 2.63
C GLY A 311 -27.78 -16.28 2.33
N SER A 312 -27.95 -15.00 1.99
CA SER A 312 -26.85 -14.07 1.73
C SER A 312 -25.85 -14.03 2.90
N ALA A 313 -24.81 -14.84 2.82
CA ALA A 313 -23.79 -14.92 3.87
C ALA A 313 -22.96 -13.64 3.83
N TYR A 314 -22.97 -12.84 4.88
CA TYR A 314 -22.06 -11.71 5.03
C TYR A 314 -20.95 -12.10 6.01
N TYR A 315 -19.70 -12.14 5.52
CA TYR A 315 -18.56 -12.50 6.34
C TYR A 315 -17.78 -11.27 6.78
N LYS A 316 -17.59 -10.98 8.06
CA LYS A 316 -16.85 -9.77 8.47
C LYS A 316 -15.40 -9.72 7.95
N ASN A 317 -14.73 -10.87 7.80
CA ASN A 317 -13.35 -11.00 7.35
C ASN A 317 -13.06 -12.46 6.90
N CYS A 318 -11.85 -12.73 6.40
CA CYS A 318 -11.46 -14.07 5.98
C CYS A 318 -11.46 -15.11 7.11
N ASP A 319 -11.31 -14.71 8.36
CA ASP A 319 -11.43 -15.63 9.50
C ASP A 319 -12.87 -16.13 9.64
N ALA A 320 -13.87 -15.28 9.43
CA ALA A 320 -15.27 -15.67 9.40
C ALA A 320 -15.60 -16.60 8.23
N VAL A 321 -14.99 -16.38 7.05
CA VAL A 321 -15.14 -17.26 5.88
C VAL A 321 -14.54 -18.65 6.14
N ARG A 322 -13.34 -18.71 6.76
CA ARG A 322 -12.68 -19.96 7.14
C ARG A 322 -13.43 -20.70 8.25
N ALA A 323 -13.90 -19.97 9.27
CA ALA A 323 -14.71 -20.55 10.34
C ALA A 323 -16.03 -21.15 9.84
N ALA A 324 -16.59 -20.59 8.76
CA ALA A 324 -17.76 -21.13 8.07
C ALA A 324 -17.43 -22.27 7.07
N GLY A 325 -16.15 -22.64 6.90
CA GLY A 325 -15.74 -23.70 5.98
C GLY A 325 -15.93 -23.37 4.50
N ARG A 326 -15.96 -22.09 4.13
CA ARG A 326 -16.22 -21.60 2.76
C ARG A 326 -15.00 -21.01 2.05
N ALA A 327 -13.83 -21.04 2.69
CA ALA A 327 -12.60 -20.55 2.09
C ALA A 327 -11.91 -21.66 1.24
N PRO A 328 -11.33 -21.35 0.07
CA PRO A 328 -11.38 -20.05 -0.62
C PRO A 328 -12.76 -19.77 -1.23
N ILE A 329 -13.21 -18.52 -1.16
CA ILE A 329 -14.49 -18.08 -1.71
C ILE A 329 -14.26 -17.37 -3.05
N TYR A 330 -14.94 -17.84 -4.09
CA TYR A 330 -14.72 -17.36 -5.47
C TYR A 330 -15.67 -16.23 -5.84
N ARG A 331 -15.23 -15.37 -6.77
CA ARG A 331 -16.07 -14.30 -7.34
C ARG A 331 -17.36 -14.90 -7.91
N GLY A 332 -18.50 -14.45 -7.38
CA GLY A 332 -19.82 -14.96 -7.73
C GLY A 332 -20.43 -15.95 -6.72
N GLN A 333 -19.68 -16.40 -5.71
CA GLN A 333 -20.22 -17.21 -4.62
C GLN A 333 -20.89 -16.34 -3.54
N PRO A 334 -21.95 -16.82 -2.87
CA PRO A 334 -22.61 -16.11 -1.77
C PRO A 334 -21.63 -15.73 -0.66
N GLY A 335 -21.48 -14.42 -0.44
CA GLY A 335 -20.60 -13.84 0.58
C GLY A 335 -19.21 -13.42 0.10
N TYR A 336 -18.93 -13.57 -1.20
CA TYR A 336 -17.77 -12.93 -1.83
C TYR A 336 -17.95 -11.41 -1.82
N ARG A 337 -16.86 -10.69 -1.52
CA ARG A 337 -16.73 -9.25 -1.79
C ARG A 337 -15.27 -8.93 -2.08
N SER A 338 -15.02 -7.85 -2.84
CA SER A 338 -13.67 -7.33 -3.12
C SER A 338 -12.87 -7.08 -1.84
N GLY A 339 -13.51 -6.59 -0.77
CA GLY A 339 -12.86 -6.42 0.54
C GLY A 339 -12.35 -7.71 1.22
N LEU A 340 -12.64 -8.91 0.69
CA LEU A 340 -12.05 -10.19 1.13
C LEU A 340 -10.95 -10.69 0.17
N ASP A 341 -10.91 -10.15 -1.04
CA ASP A 341 -10.03 -10.51 -2.15
C ASP A 341 -8.90 -9.45 -2.23
N ARG A 342 -7.83 -9.67 -1.48
CA ARG A 342 -6.80 -8.65 -1.24
C ARG A 342 -6.06 -8.25 -2.52
N ASP A 343 -5.88 -9.18 -3.44
CA ASP A 343 -5.19 -9.02 -4.72
C ASP A 343 -6.14 -8.92 -5.91
N ASN A 344 -7.45 -9.01 -5.69
CA ASN A 344 -8.51 -8.82 -6.68
C ASN A 344 -8.45 -9.80 -7.86
N ASP A 345 -7.90 -10.99 -7.65
CA ASP A 345 -7.75 -12.02 -8.69
C ASP A 345 -9.03 -12.83 -8.92
N GLY A 346 -10.05 -12.63 -8.08
CA GLY A 346 -11.31 -13.37 -8.10
C GLY A 346 -11.39 -14.52 -7.09
N LYS A 347 -10.38 -14.71 -6.23
CA LYS A 347 -10.31 -15.73 -5.18
C LYS A 347 -10.08 -15.07 -3.82
N ALA A 348 -11.16 -14.82 -3.10
CA ALA A 348 -11.07 -14.28 -1.75
C ALA A 348 -10.63 -15.36 -0.73
N CYS A 349 -9.84 -14.92 0.25
CA CYS A 349 -9.43 -15.71 1.41
C CYS A 349 -8.68 -17.02 1.10
N ASP A 350 -7.87 -17.01 0.04
CA ASP A 350 -7.01 -18.12 -0.38
C ASP A 350 -5.71 -18.24 0.45
N TRP A 351 -5.30 -17.15 1.12
CA TRP A 351 -4.14 -17.09 1.99
C TRP A 351 -4.45 -17.64 3.40
N SER A 352 -3.59 -18.55 3.86
CA SER A 352 -3.67 -19.24 5.16
C SER A 352 -3.22 -18.40 6.34
#